data_AF-A0A2R6FH73-F1
#
_entry.id   AF-A0A2R6FH73-F1
#
_cell.length_a   1.000
_cell.length_b   1.000
_cell.length_c   1.000
_cell.angle_alpha   90.00
_cell.angle_beta   90.00
_cell.angle_gamma   90.00
#
_symmetry.space_group_name_H-M   'P 1'
#
loop_
_entity.id
_entity.type
_entity.pdbx_description
1 polymer ?
#
loop_
_entity_poly.entity_id
_entity_poly.type
_entity_poly.pdbx_seq_one_letter_code
_entity_poly.pdbx_strand_id
1 'polypeptide(L)'
;AAPIADALAGEGDGHGGGKSPDAEPNEAADGIQIRDPARGDQVRAAIEATGGGAVAVGPDATEREHDRLARAGFHVEPTCATVTAALDAFRERGTVAPDDDVVVALTGTGLKG
;
A
#
# COMPACT_ATOMS: atom_id res chain seq x y z
N ALA A 1 6.14 4.81 9.47
CA ALA A 1 5.66 3.56 10.10
C ALA A 1 4.35 3.15 9.44
N ALA A 2 4.13 1.86 9.22
CA ALA A 2 2.98 1.32 8.50
C ALA A 2 2.34 0.21 9.36
N PRO A 3 1.55 0.56 10.39
CA PRO A 3 1.24 -0.34 11.51
C PRO A 3 0.56 -1.65 11.09
N ILE A 4 -0.24 -1.67 10.02
CA ILE A 4 -0.86 -2.89 9.50
C ILE A 4 0.19 -3.81 8.85
N ALA A 5 1.06 -3.27 7.99
CA ALA A 5 2.11 -4.06 7.35
C ALA A 5 3.18 -4.50 8.36
N ASP A 6 3.55 -3.62 9.30
CA ASP A 6 4.50 -3.90 10.37
C ASP A 6 4.02 -5.03 11.30
N ALA A 7 2.71 -5.10 11.58
CA ALA A 7 2.13 -6.18 12.37
C ALA A 7 2.22 -7.54 11.67
N LEU A 8 1.93 -7.60 10.37
CA LEU A 8 1.96 -8.84 9.59
C LEU A 8 3.38 -9.39 9.38
N ALA A 9 4.38 -8.50 9.30
CA ALA A 9 5.79 -8.91 9.21
C ALA A 9 6.31 -9.58 10.50
N GLY A 10 5.60 -9.44 11.63
CA GLY A 10 5.96 -10.04 12.91
C GLY A 10 5.48 -11.47 13.14
N GLU A 11 4.62 -12.03 12.27
CA GLU A 11 3.87 -13.28 12.54
C GLU A 11 4.26 -14.50 11.67
N GLY A 12 5.27 -14.43 10.79
CA GLY A 12 5.65 -15.58 9.95
C GLY A 12 7.06 -15.52 9.31
N ASP A 13 7.65 -16.70 9.13
CA ASP A 13 9.05 -16.96 8.74
C ASP A 13 9.60 -16.16 7.54
N GLY A 14 10.72 -15.46 7.78
CA GLY A 14 11.91 -15.53 6.92
C GLY A 14 11.93 -14.90 5.52
N HIS A 15 10.87 -14.27 5.00
CA HIS A 15 10.92 -13.63 3.68
C HIS A 15 10.42 -12.17 3.66
N GLY A 16 11.33 -11.26 4.02
CA GLY A 16 11.58 -10.04 3.22
C GLY A 16 10.54 -8.93 3.20
N GLY A 17 10.03 -8.51 4.36
CA GLY A 17 9.35 -7.22 4.54
C GLY A 17 9.89 -6.51 5.78
N GLY A 18 11.19 -6.21 5.78
CA GLY A 18 11.90 -5.72 6.95
C GLY A 18 11.26 -4.46 7.54
N LYS A 19 10.97 -4.51 8.84
CA LYS A 19 10.72 -3.34 9.68
C LYS A 19 11.97 -2.46 9.63
N SER A 20 12.00 -1.48 8.74
CA SER A 20 13.05 -0.46 8.73
C SER A 20 12.62 0.66 9.68
N PRO A 21 13.22 0.78 10.88
CA PRO A 21 12.94 1.89 11.80
C PRO A 21 13.31 3.25 11.18
N ASP A 22 14.09 3.24 10.10
CA ASP A 22 14.57 4.41 9.35
C ASP A 22 13.82 4.61 8.01
N ALA A 23 12.67 3.95 7.79
CA ALA A 23 11.89 4.19 6.59
C ALA A 23 11.41 5.65 6.55
N GLU A 24 11.82 6.38 5.52
CA GLU A 24 11.44 7.79 5.35
C GLU A 24 9.91 7.94 5.36
N PRO A 25 9.37 8.94 6.08
CA PRO A 25 7.95 9.25 6.03
C PRO A 25 7.51 9.48 4.59
N ASN A 26 6.39 8.88 4.22
CA ASN A 26 5.76 9.14 2.94
C ASN A 26 4.84 10.35 3.09
N GLU A 27 5.41 11.56 2.99
CA GLU A 27 4.67 12.83 3.11
C GLU A 27 3.66 13.04 1.97
N ALA A 28 3.88 12.41 0.81
CA ALA A 28 2.93 12.43 -0.29
C ALA A 28 1.63 11.67 0.03
N ALA A 29 1.70 10.67 0.92
CA ALA A 29 0.56 9.83 1.33
C ALA A 29 -0.01 10.22 2.70
N ASP A 30 -0.20 11.53 2.94
CA ASP A 30 -0.66 12.08 4.22
C ASP A 30 -2.02 11.52 4.67
N GLY A 31 -2.92 11.23 3.73
CA GLY A 31 -4.28 10.71 3.98
C GLY A 31 -4.35 9.35 4.67
N ILE A 32 -3.24 8.58 4.66
CA ILE A 32 -3.14 7.27 5.33
C ILE A 32 -2.05 7.23 6.42
N GLN A 33 -1.49 8.37 6.83
CA GLN A 33 -0.53 8.45 7.93
C GLN A 33 -1.20 8.28 9.31
N ILE A 34 -1.72 7.07 9.55
CA ILE A 34 -2.47 6.74 10.76
C ILE A 34 -1.63 5.81 11.64
N ARG A 35 -1.12 6.34 12.76
CA ARG A 35 -0.30 5.58 13.72
C ARG A 35 -1.08 4.50 14.46
N ASP A 36 -2.32 4.77 14.83
CA ASP A 36 -3.21 3.86 15.53
C ASP A 36 -4.55 3.75 14.77
N PRO A 37 -4.68 2.80 13.82
CA PRO A 37 -5.88 2.68 13.00
C PRO A 37 -7.09 2.26 13.84
N ALA A 38 -8.14 3.09 13.86
CA ALA A 38 -9.36 2.82 14.64
C ALA A 38 -10.03 1.47 14.33
N ARG A 39 -9.75 0.89 13.15
CA ARG A 39 -10.25 -0.41 12.70
C ARG A 39 -9.12 -1.41 12.44
N GLY A 40 -7.95 -1.23 13.07
CA GLY A 40 -6.76 -2.04 12.80
C GLY A 40 -7.02 -3.54 12.95
N ASP A 41 -7.70 -3.94 14.02
CA ASP A 41 -8.03 -5.35 14.27
C ASP A 41 -8.95 -5.93 13.20
N GLN A 42 -9.93 -5.15 12.74
CA GLN A 42 -10.85 -5.56 11.67
C GLN A 42 -10.11 -5.74 10.33
N VAL A 43 -9.17 -4.85 10.03
CA VAL A 43 -8.33 -4.95 8.82
C VAL A 43 -7.46 -6.20 8.87
N ARG A 44 -6.79 -6.47 10.00
CA ARG A 44 -5.95 -7.68 10.14
C ARG A 44 -6.77 -8.97 10.05
N ALA A 45 -7.93 -9.02 10.71
CA ALA A 45 -8.84 -10.16 10.60
C ALA A 45 -9.33 -10.39 9.16
N ALA A 46 -9.61 -9.31 8.40
CA ALA A 46 -10.01 -9.42 7.01
C ALA A 46 -8.87 -9.92 6.10
N ILE A 47 -7.64 -9.49 6.37
CA ILE A 47 -6.44 -9.96 5.65
C ILE A 47 -6.23 -11.45 5.91
N GLU A 48 -6.29 -11.89 7.17
CA GLU A 48 -6.14 -13.30 7.53
C GLU A 48 -7.25 -14.16 6.91
N ALA A 49 -8.51 -13.74 7.04
CA ALA A 49 -9.66 -14.47 6.51
C ALA A 49 -9.66 -14.62 4.97
N THR A 50 -8.96 -13.72 4.27
CA THR A 50 -8.85 -13.74 2.81
C THR A 50 -7.52 -14.33 2.32
N GLY A 51 -6.59 -14.66 3.22
CA GLY A 51 -5.22 -15.06 2.85
C GLY A 51 -4.44 -13.97 2.13
N GLY A 52 -4.80 -12.70 2.35
CA GLY A 52 -4.19 -11.54 1.71
C GLY A 52 -2.92 -11.06 2.42
N GLY A 53 -2.56 -9.79 2.18
CA GLY A 53 -1.44 -9.15 2.88
C GLY A 53 -1.52 -7.64 2.91
N ALA A 54 -0.56 -7.01 3.58
CA ALA A 54 -0.33 -5.57 3.51
C ALA A 54 1.16 -5.29 3.30
N VAL A 55 1.45 -4.24 2.53
CA VAL A 55 2.81 -3.78 2.24
C VAL A 55 2.91 -2.28 2.52
N ALA A 56 4.08 -1.86 3.01
CA ALA A 56 4.38 -0.44 3.14
C ALA A 56 4.89 0.10 1.80
N VAL A 57 4.44 1.30 1.42
CA VAL A 57 4.85 1.98 0.19
C VAL A 57 5.55 3.28 0.56
N GLY A 58 6.77 3.45 0.04
CA GLY A 58 7.60 4.64 0.27
C GLY A 58 7.26 5.85 -0.62
N PRO A 59 7.86 7.02 -0.33
CA PRO A 59 7.62 8.26 -1.06
C PRO A 59 7.93 8.14 -2.57
N ASP A 60 9.11 7.68 -2.95
CA ASP A 60 9.53 7.55 -4.37
C ASP A 60 8.58 6.66 -5.20
N ALA A 61 8.12 5.57 -4.61
CA ALA A 61 7.18 4.66 -5.26
C ALA A 61 5.81 5.32 -5.46
N THR A 62 5.38 6.11 -4.47
CA THR A 62 4.11 6.86 -4.51
C THR A 62 4.15 7.95 -5.57
N GLU A 63 5.21 8.75 -5.59
CA GLU A 63 5.38 9.85 -6.57
C GLU A 63 5.45 9.31 -7.99
N ARG A 64 6.32 8.32 -8.26
CA ARG A 64 6.42 7.69 -9.58
C ARG A 64 5.09 7.15 -10.08
N GLU A 65 4.33 6.54 -9.18
CA GLU A 65 3.07 5.90 -9.53
C GLU A 65 1.95 6.91 -9.74
N HIS A 66 1.91 7.98 -8.94
CA HIS A 66 1.01 9.12 -9.12
C HIS A 66 1.21 9.74 -10.51
N ASP A 67 2.47 9.96 -10.87
CA ASP A 67 2.91 10.41 -12.18
C ASP A 67 2.47 9.47 -13.32
N ARG A 68 2.60 8.15 -13.12
CA ARG A 68 2.17 7.13 -14.07
C ARG A 68 0.66 7.17 -14.29
N LEU A 69 -0.12 7.24 -13.21
CA LEU A 69 -1.58 7.33 -13.24
C LEU A 69 -2.04 8.59 -13.97
N ALA A 70 -1.44 9.74 -13.68
CA ALA A 70 -1.74 11.00 -14.36
C ALA A 70 -1.50 10.91 -15.87
N ARG A 71 -0.35 10.35 -16.29
CA ARG A 71 -0.04 10.11 -17.71
C ARG A 71 -1.01 9.13 -18.39
N ALA A 72 -1.61 8.22 -17.63
CA ALA A 72 -2.65 7.31 -18.09
C ALA A 72 -4.08 7.91 -18.06
N GLY A 73 -4.24 9.17 -17.62
CA GLY A 73 -5.52 9.88 -17.57
C GLY A 73 -6.25 9.81 -16.22
N PHE A 74 -5.69 9.12 -15.22
CA PHE A 74 -6.25 9.01 -13.88
C PHE A 74 -5.73 10.14 -12.97
N HIS A 75 -6.55 11.16 -12.76
CA HIS A 75 -6.22 12.30 -11.92
C HIS A 75 -6.69 12.05 -10.47
N VAL A 76 -5.83 11.40 -9.69
CA VAL A 76 -6.06 11.09 -8.28
C VAL A 76 -5.19 11.96 -7.38
N GLU A 77 -5.53 12.04 -6.09
CA GLU A 77 -4.61 12.60 -5.10
C GLU A 77 -3.46 11.60 -4.81
N PRO A 78 -2.28 12.04 -4.33
CA PRO A 78 -1.10 11.17 -4.29
C PRO A 78 -1.21 9.94 -3.38
N THR A 79 -1.98 9.99 -2.29
CA THR A 79 -2.23 8.84 -1.42
C THR A 79 -2.87 7.67 -2.18
N CYS A 80 -3.78 7.94 -3.13
CA CYS A 80 -4.36 6.91 -3.99
C CYS A 80 -3.34 6.18 -4.87
N ALA A 81 -2.19 6.77 -5.16
CA ALA A 81 -1.17 6.09 -5.95
C ALA A 81 -0.49 4.95 -5.17
N THR A 82 -0.58 4.95 -3.83
CA THR A 82 0.04 3.89 -3.01
C THR A 82 -0.51 2.50 -3.32
N VAL A 83 -1.81 2.37 -3.64
CA VAL A 83 -2.42 1.06 -3.89
C VAL A 83 -1.97 0.44 -5.22
N THR A 84 -1.76 1.25 -6.26
CA THR A 84 -1.22 0.73 -7.53
C THR A 84 0.29 0.50 -7.45
N ALA A 85 1.01 1.29 -6.66
CA ALA A 85 2.44 1.09 -6.39
C ALA A 85 2.69 -0.22 -5.63
N ALA A 86 1.78 -0.59 -4.73
CA ALA A 86 1.84 -1.84 -3.98
C ALA A 86 1.68 -3.11 -4.86
N LEU A 87 1.07 -2.99 -6.05
CA LEU A 87 0.79 -4.14 -6.91
C LEU A 87 2.07 -4.85 -7.36
N ASP A 88 3.14 -4.10 -7.65
CA ASP A 88 4.43 -4.69 -8.03
C ASP A 88 4.99 -5.54 -6.88
N ALA A 89 4.92 -5.04 -5.64
CA ALA A 89 5.35 -5.79 -4.47
C ALA A 89 4.52 -7.07 -4.23
N PHE A 90 3.20 -7.03 -4.46
CA PHE A 90 2.35 -8.23 -4.34
C PHE A 90 2.64 -9.27 -5.43
N ARG A 91 3.01 -8.82 -6.64
CA ARG A 91 3.44 -9.72 -7.72
C ARG A 91 4.80 -10.35 -7.44
N GLU A 92 5.78 -9.56 -6.98
CA GLU A 92 7.11 -10.05 -6.59
C GLU A 92 7.04 -11.11 -5.49
N ARG A 93 6.07 -10.97 -4.57
CA ARG A 93 5.81 -11.93 -3.49
C ARG A 93 4.98 -13.15 -3.93
N GLY A 94 4.45 -13.14 -5.15
CA GLY A 94 3.56 -14.19 -5.67
C GLY A 94 2.17 -14.20 -5.04
N THR A 95 1.78 -13.16 -4.28
CA THR A 95 0.41 -13.00 -3.75
C THR A 95 -0.58 -12.74 -4.88
N VAL A 96 -0.14 -12.06 -5.94
CA VAL A 96 -0.90 -11.81 -7.17
C VAL A 96 -0.14 -12.43 -8.33
N ALA A 97 -0.77 -13.34 -9.07
CA ALA A 97 -0.19 -13.96 -10.25
C ALA A 97 -0.18 -13.00 -11.47
N PRO A 98 0.66 -13.24 -12.48
CA PRO A 98 0.70 -12.41 -13.69
C PRO A 98 -0.63 -12.31 -14.44
N ASP A 99 -1.43 -13.38 -14.39
CA ASP A 99 -2.69 -13.52 -15.13
C ASP A 99 -3.94 -13.25 -14.26
N ASP A 100 -3.75 -12.80 -13.02
CA ASP A 100 -4.88 -12.48 -12.14
C ASP A 100 -5.60 -11.20 -12.58
N ASP A 101 -6.93 -11.23 -12.55
CA ASP A 101 -7.77 -10.06 -12.70
C ASP A 101 -7.73 -9.21 -11.40
N VAL A 102 -7.12 -8.03 -11.48
CA VAL A 102 -6.93 -7.15 -10.31
C VAL A 102 -7.83 -5.92 -10.41
N VAL A 103 -8.59 -5.67 -9.34
CA VAL A 103 -9.34 -4.42 -9.16
C VAL A 103 -8.63 -3.56 -8.12
N VAL A 104 -8.36 -2.30 -8.49
CA VAL A 104 -7.74 -1.32 -7.60
C VAL A 104 -8.71 -0.18 -7.30
N ALA A 105 -8.91 0.11 -6.01
CA ALA A 105 -9.78 1.19 -5.55
C ALA A 105 -9.01 2.52 -5.47
N LEU A 106 -9.28 3.43 -6.42
CA LEU A 106 -8.78 4.81 -6.38
C LEU A 106 -9.77 5.67 -5.60
N THR A 107 -9.52 5.87 -4.32
CA THR A 107 -10.50 6.36 -3.34
C THR A 107 -10.70 7.87 -3.30
N GLY A 108 -9.83 8.65 -3.94
CA GLY A 108 -9.78 10.10 -3.86
C GLY A 108 -9.46 10.74 -5.22
N THR A 109 -10.06 11.90 -5.48
CA THR A 109 -9.84 12.64 -6.74
C THR A 109 -8.82 13.76 -6.54
N GLY A 110 -7.97 13.98 -7.55
CA GLY A 110 -7.02 15.10 -7.58
C GLY A 110 -7.67 16.46 -7.90
N LEU A 111 -9.00 16.51 -8.05
CA LEU A 111 -9.77 17.68 -8.50
C LEU A 111 -10.02 18.74 -7.41
N LYS A 112 -9.27 18.72 -6.30
CA LYS A 112 -9.38 19.70 -5.21
C LYS A 112 -8.09 20.49 -4.93
N GLY A 113 -7.13 20.47 -5.86
CA GLY A 113 -5.91 21.29 -5.81
C GLY A 113 -5.93 22.43 -6.83
#